data_AF-A0A812HVT3-F1
#
_entry.id   AF-A0A812HVT3-F1
#
_cell.length_a   1.000
_cell.length_b   1.000
_cell.length_c   1.000
_cell.angle_alpha   90.00
_cell.angle_beta   90.00
_cell.angle_gamma   90.00
#
_symmetry.space_group_name_H-M   'P 1'
#
loop_
_entity.id
_entity.type
_entity.pdbx_description
1 polymer ?
#
loop_
_entity_poly.entity_id
_entity_poly.type
_entity_poly.pdbx_seq_one_letter_code
_entity_poly.pdbx_strand_id
1 'polypeptide(L)'
;ILNALWIGIDTDLNTAELEIESPPFFQVVDNMFCFFFTFEITVRYFAFQNRADAFKDFSFCFDLSLVATMVWEVWVTTLLVLLLTSADKGGGNLSILRLFRLFRLVRIARVGRLMSSCRELVVLVKGIGMGLRSVVSTLFLMMVVIYIFAIIFTQLFRGSPEAEGCYDGVLQSMNCLMLNVVFPEQQELMAKMLELGPMTYLLGIFYLLVTGLTVMNMLIGVLVEVVSVVAQVDKEESAVKALRDKIQDLVPSDATHGVNRQMFLQLMMDPELVVTMQNIDVDVMCVVDYPEIMFHAREYLSVPELVDAVLQFRRTTSVSMMDIAQLRKFMVNELESLRQTIRDRA
;
A
#
# COMPACT_ATOMS: atom_id res chain seq x y z
N ILE A 1 9.16 -17.44 14.56
CA ILE A 1 8.26 -17.27 15.73
C ILE A 1 9.01 -17.42 17.04
N LEU A 2 9.64 -18.56 17.35
CA LEU A 2 10.39 -18.72 18.62
C LEU A 2 11.52 -17.68 18.79
N ASN A 3 12.31 -17.42 17.74
CA ASN A 3 13.31 -16.34 17.75
C ASN A 3 12.69 -14.95 18.02
N ALA A 4 11.48 -14.69 17.51
CA ALA A 4 10.80 -13.42 17.73
C ALA A 4 10.33 -13.24 19.18
N LEU A 5 9.76 -14.30 19.78
CA LEU A 5 9.39 -14.31 21.19
C LEU A 5 10.62 -14.16 22.09
N TRP A 6 11.72 -14.83 21.71
CA TRP A 6 12.98 -14.74 22.41
C TRP A 6 13.54 -13.31 22.43
N ILE A 7 13.49 -12.58 21.30
CA ILE A 7 13.91 -11.17 21.26
C ILE A 7 13.12 -10.31 22.26
N GLY A 8 11.82 -10.55 22.42
CA GLY A 8 11.01 -9.85 23.43
C GLY A 8 11.44 -10.19 24.85
N ILE A 9 11.62 -11.48 25.15
CA ILE A 9 12.05 -11.96 26.47
C ILE A 9 13.46 -11.44 26.83
N ASP A 10 14.39 -11.46 25.87
CA ASP A 10 15.74 -10.91 26.03
C ASP A 10 15.69 -9.41 26.29
N THR A 11 14.85 -8.66 25.57
CA THR A 11 14.70 -7.20 25.78
C THR A 11 14.19 -6.86 27.18
N ASP A 12 13.27 -7.65 27.73
CA ASP A 12 12.66 -7.38 29.04
C ASP A 12 13.49 -7.89 30.23
N LEU A 13 14.15 -9.05 30.09
CA LEU A 13 14.82 -9.73 31.20
C LEU A 13 16.35 -9.58 31.19
N ASN A 14 16.96 -9.20 30.07
CA ASN A 14 18.40 -9.06 29.95
C ASN A 14 18.82 -7.59 30.00
N THR A 15 19.31 -7.15 31.15
CA THR A 15 19.82 -5.78 31.34
C THR A 15 21.27 -5.61 30.87
N ALA A 16 21.92 -6.66 30.36
CA ALA A 16 23.32 -6.60 29.95
C ALA A 16 23.49 -5.91 28.59
N GLU A 17 24.41 -4.94 28.54
CA GLU A 17 24.72 -4.20 27.30
C GLU A 17 25.56 -5.03 26.33
N LEU A 18 26.29 -6.02 26.85
CA LEU A 18 27.11 -6.96 26.07
C LEU A 18 26.65 -8.39 26.30
N GLU A 19 26.78 -9.20 25.25
CA GLU A 19 26.40 -10.62 25.32
C GLU A 19 27.29 -11.39 26.30
N ILE A 20 28.58 -11.04 26.38
CA ILE A 20 29.54 -11.63 27.36
C ILE A 20 29.11 -11.39 28.81
N GLU A 21 28.44 -10.27 29.09
CA GLU A 21 27.95 -9.91 30.43
C GLU A 21 26.56 -10.49 30.73
N SER A 22 25.89 -11.04 29.71
CA SER A 22 24.56 -11.64 29.87
C SER A 22 24.64 -12.96 30.63
N PRO A 23 23.59 -13.37 31.37
CA PRO A 23 23.60 -14.66 32.05
C PRO A 23 23.83 -15.82 31.05
N PRO A 24 24.49 -16.90 31.47
CA PRO A 24 24.94 -17.97 30.56
C PRO A 24 23.78 -18.63 29.79
N PHE A 25 22.57 -18.65 30.36
CA PHE A 25 21.37 -19.12 29.68
C PHE A 25 21.05 -18.29 28.43
N PHE A 26 21.12 -16.97 28.50
CA PHE A 26 20.83 -16.09 27.36
C PHE A 26 21.87 -16.23 26.25
N GLN A 27 23.15 -16.33 26.63
CA GLN A 27 24.25 -16.55 25.67
C GLN A 27 24.09 -17.86 24.89
N VAL A 28 23.70 -18.95 25.55
CA VAL A 28 23.54 -20.26 24.90
C VAL A 28 22.41 -20.20 23.87
N VAL A 29 21.30 -19.55 24.20
CA VAL A 29 20.13 -19.46 23.32
C VAL A 29 20.43 -18.54 22.11
N ASP A 30 21.08 -17.40 22.31
CA ASP A 30 21.46 -16.50 21.20
C ASP A 30 22.46 -17.16 20.25
N ASN A 31 23.45 -17.89 20.77
CA ASN A 31 24.38 -18.66 19.95
C ASN A 31 23.69 -19.80 19.19
N MET A 32 22.73 -20.49 19.82
CA MET A 32 21.96 -21.55 19.17
C MET A 32 21.16 -21.00 17.98
N PHE A 33 20.46 -19.88 18.16
CA PHE A 33 19.73 -19.23 17.07
C PHE A 33 20.69 -18.72 15.99
N CYS A 34 21.83 -18.12 16.36
CA CYS A 34 22.84 -17.63 15.42
C CYS A 34 23.34 -18.75 14.51
N PHE A 35 23.70 -19.88 15.13
CA PHE A 35 24.15 -21.06 14.42
C PHE A 35 23.07 -21.61 13.49
N PHE A 36 21.83 -21.74 13.97
CA PHE A 36 20.71 -22.25 13.19
C PHE A 36 20.46 -21.40 11.93
N PHE A 37 20.37 -20.08 12.05
CA PHE A 37 20.10 -19.21 10.90
C PHE A 37 21.30 -19.10 9.95
N THR A 38 22.52 -19.12 10.49
CA THR A 38 23.74 -19.18 9.67
C THR A 38 23.78 -20.47 8.87
N PHE A 39 23.42 -21.60 9.48
CA PHE A 39 23.32 -22.87 8.79
C PHE A 39 22.23 -22.86 7.72
N GLU A 40 21.04 -22.36 8.05
CA GLU A 40 19.91 -22.25 7.12
C GLU A 40 20.25 -21.43 5.87
N ILE A 41 20.79 -20.22 6.03
CA ILE A 41 21.13 -19.36 4.89
C ILE A 41 22.23 -19.98 4.03
N THR A 42 23.17 -20.70 4.67
CA THR A 42 24.23 -21.43 3.99
C THR A 42 23.66 -22.56 3.13
N VAL A 43 22.74 -23.36 3.68
CA VAL A 43 22.05 -24.41 2.92
C VAL A 43 21.23 -23.84 1.76
N ARG A 44 20.47 -22.75 1.99
CA ARG A 44 19.72 -22.08 0.91
C ARG A 44 20.65 -21.57 -0.18
N TYR A 45 21.78 -20.95 0.18
CA TYR A 45 22.79 -20.54 -0.79
C TYR A 45 23.28 -21.74 -1.62
N PHE A 46 23.58 -22.88 -0.97
CA PHE A 46 24.00 -24.12 -1.63
C PHE A 46 22.96 -24.75 -2.56
N ALA A 47 21.67 -24.48 -2.36
CA ALA A 47 20.58 -25.00 -3.18
C ALA A 47 20.35 -24.24 -4.51
N PHE A 48 20.86 -23.02 -4.67
CA PHE A 48 20.73 -22.28 -5.95
C PHE A 48 21.60 -22.90 -7.05
N GLN A 49 21.00 -23.14 -8.23
CA GLN A 49 21.70 -23.67 -9.41
C GLN A 49 22.82 -22.73 -9.88
N ASN A 50 22.57 -21.42 -9.88
CA ASN A 50 23.54 -20.37 -10.18
C ASN A 50 23.76 -19.47 -8.96
N ARG A 51 25.00 -19.38 -8.50
CA ARG A 51 25.41 -18.60 -7.31
C ARG A 51 25.09 -17.10 -7.41
N ALA A 52 25.09 -16.56 -8.63
CA ALA A 52 24.81 -15.15 -8.89
C ALA A 52 23.32 -14.81 -8.77
N ASP A 53 22.42 -15.80 -8.92
CA ASP A 53 20.98 -15.55 -8.84
C ASP A 53 20.50 -15.39 -7.39
N ALA A 54 21.25 -15.94 -6.42
CA ALA A 54 21.02 -15.71 -5.01
C ALA A 54 21.06 -14.21 -4.65
N PHE A 55 22.00 -13.45 -5.22
CA PHE A 55 22.13 -12.01 -4.97
C PHE A 55 21.12 -11.14 -5.71
N LYS A 56 20.36 -11.71 -6.65
CA LYS A 56 19.26 -11.01 -7.34
C LYS A 56 17.94 -11.14 -6.59
N ASP A 57 17.78 -12.17 -5.77
CA ASP A 57 16.59 -12.34 -4.95
C ASP A 57 16.64 -11.42 -3.72
N PHE A 58 15.75 -10.43 -3.69
CA PHE A 58 15.63 -9.48 -2.58
C PHE A 58 15.36 -10.19 -1.25
N SER A 59 14.57 -11.28 -1.25
CA SER A 59 14.27 -12.02 -0.02
C SER A 59 15.52 -12.68 0.54
N PHE A 60 16.34 -13.26 -0.33
CA PHE A 60 17.59 -13.89 0.06
C PHE A 60 18.62 -12.85 0.55
N CYS A 61 18.79 -11.74 -0.17
CA CYS A 61 19.70 -10.65 0.25
C CYS A 61 19.30 -10.03 1.59
N PHE A 62 17.99 -9.88 1.84
CA PHE A 62 17.48 -9.40 3.12
C PHE A 62 17.74 -10.39 4.26
N ASP A 63 17.46 -11.68 4.04
CA ASP A 63 17.75 -12.71 5.04
C ASP A 63 19.27 -12.82 5.30
N LEU A 64 20.11 -12.70 4.27
CA LEU A 64 21.57 -12.69 4.38
C LEU A 64 22.05 -11.49 5.22
N SER A 65 21.50 -10.30 5.02
CA SER A 65 21.91 -9.11 5.78
C SER A 65 21.52 -9.22 7.26
N LEU A 66 20.34 -9.79 7.56
CA LEU A 66 19.89 -10.07 8.92
C LEU A 66 20.80 -11.08 9.62
N VAL A 67 21.18 -12.16 8.95
CA VAL A 67 22.10 -13.17 9.51
C VAL A 67 23.50 -12.61 9.68
N ALA A 68 24.00 -11.83 8.73
CA ALA A 68 25.31 -11.18 8.85
C ALA A 68 25.37 -10.23 10.05
N THR A 69 24.28 -9.50 10.30
CA THR A 69 24.15 -8.61 11.45
C THR A 69 24.11 -9.40 12.76
N MET A 70 23.48 -10.59 12.77
CA MET A 70 23.45 -11.48 13.92
C MET A 70 24.83 -12.09 14.23
N VAL A 71 25.55 -12.56 13.22
CA VAL A 71 26.93 -13.07 13.38
C VAL A 71 27.86 -11.96 13.86
N TRP A 72 27.69 -10.76 13.31
CA TRP A 72 28.43 -9.59 13.76
C TRP A 72 28.19 -9.33 15.24
N GLU A 73 26.94 -9.30 15.66
CA GLU A 73 26.60 -9.03 17.04
C GLU A 73 27.11 -10.12 17.99
N VAL A 74 26.81 -11.39 17.72
CA VAL A 74 27.08 -12.49 18.66
C VAL A 74 28.56 -12.88 18.68
N TRP A 75 29.18 -13.03 17.51
CA TRP A 75 30.55 -13.54 17.41
C TRP A 75 31.58 -12.43 17.26
N VAL A 76 31.34 -11.45 16.38
CA VAL A 76 32.35 -10.41 16.10
C VAL A 76 32.50 -9.45 17.27
N THR A 77 31.41 -9.00 17.91
CA THR A 77 31.53 -8.13 19.09
C THR A 77 32.16 -8.86 20.27
N THR A 78 31.78 -10.12 20.51
CA THR A 78 32.38 -10.96 21.57
C THR A 78 33.88 -11.12 21.37
N LEU A 79 34.31 -11.46 20.14
CA LEU A 79 35.73 -11.58 19.80
C LEU A 79 36.47 -10.25 19.95
N LEU A 80 35.87 -9.15 19.47
CA LEU A 80 36.46 -7.81 19.52
C LEU A 80 36.63 -7.33 20.97
N VAL A 81 35.65 -7.57 21.84
CA VAL A 81 35.76 -7.27 23.28
C VAL A 81 36.87 -8.09 23.92
N LEU A 82 36.94 -9.40 23.64
CA LEU A 82 37.97 -10.28 24.20
C LEU A 82 39.38 -9.87 23.77
N LEU A 83 39.57 -9.51 22.50
CA LEU A 83 40.84 -9.03 21.97
C LEU A 83 41.24 -7.68 22.57
N LEU A 84 40.31 -6.73 22.68
CA LEU A 84 40.58 -5.40 23.23
C LEU A 84 40.84 -5.41 24.75
N THR A 85 40.12 -6.24 25.50
CA THR A 85 40.33 -6.42 26.95
C THR A 85 41.63 -7.17 27.26
N SER A 86 42.11 -8.00 26.33
CA SER A 86 43.40 -8.69 26.45
C SER A 86 44.59 -7.81 26.05
N ALA A 87 44.38 -6.82 25.16
CA ALA A 87 45.44 -6.01 24.58
C ALA A 87 45.81 -4.75 25.37
N ASP A 88 44.92 -4.21 26.22
CA ASP A 88 45.13 -2.88 26.81
C ASP A 88 45.12 -2.89 28.36
N LYS A 89 46.30 -2.67 28.94
CA LYS A 89 46.49 -2.28 30.36
C LYS A 89 46.52 -0.75 30.54
N GLY A 90 46.17 0.04 29.52
CA GLY A 90 46.37 1.50 29.51
C GLY A 90 45.32 2.32 28.75
N GLY A 91 44.17 2.57 29.38
CA GLY A 91 43.48 3.86 29.27
C GLY A 91 42.71 4.22 27.97
N GLY A 92 42.56 3.31 26.99
CA GLY A 92 41.82 3.56 25.75
C GLY A 92 40.27 3.53 25.83
N ASN A 93 39.66 3.66 27.01
CA ASN A 93 38.23 3.35 27.23
C ASN A 93 37.22 4.27 26.52
N LEU A 94 37.55 5.52 26.18
CA LEU A 94 36.54 6.49 25.71
C LEU A 94 36.06 6.26 24.26
N SER A 95 36.91 5.74 23.37
CA SER A 95 36.51 5.40 21.99
C SER A 95 35.76 4.07 21.94
N ILE A 96 36.14 3.14 22.82
CA ILE A 96 35.53 1.82 22.98
C ILE A 96 34.09 1.94 23.52
N LEU A 97 33.85 2.80 24.52
CA LEU A 97 32.51 3.09 25.04
C LEU A 97 31.57 3.73 24.00
N ARG A 98 32.10 4.53 23.05
CA ARG A 98 31.30 5.08 21.94
C ARG A 98 30.95 4.02 20.91
N LEU A 99 31.87 3.10 20.61
CA LEU A 99 31.60 1.95 19.73
C LEU A 99 30.53 1.03 20.32
N PHE A 100 30.54 0.79 21.63
CA PHE A 100 29.49 0.03 22.32
C PHE A 100 28.11 0.70 22.21
N ARG A 101 28.05 2.04 22.22
CA ARG A 101 26.81 2.78 22.00
C ARG A 101 26.25 2.60 20.58
N LEU A 102 27.12 2.47 19.57
CA LEU A 102 26.72 2.18 18.19
C LEU A 102 26.24 0.73 18.02
N PHE A 103 26.79 -0.23 18.77
CA PHE A 103 26.29 -1.62 18.76
C PHE A 103 24.86 -1.75 19.29
N ARG A 104 24.35 -0.79 20.08
CA ARG A 104 22.92 -0.74 20.45
C ARG A 104 22.00 -0.56 19.25
N LEU A 105 22.44 0.16 18.20
CA LEU A 105 21.65 0.32 16.98
C LEU A 105 21.58 -0.98 16.18
N VAL A 106 22.64 -1.79 16.23
CA VAL A 106 22.70 -3.12 15.61
C VAL A 106 21.67 -4.07 16.24
N ARG A 107 21.43 -3.96 17.56
CA ARG A 107 20.34 -4.69 18.24
C ARG A 107 18.96 -4.35 17.69
N ILE A 108 18.71 -3.10 17.26
CA ILE A 108 17.41 -2.71 16.66
C ILE A 108 17.19 -3.45 15.32
N ALA A 109 18.25 -3.75 14.58
CA ALA A 109 18.14 -4.55 13.36
C ALA A 109 17.63 -5.99 13.63
N ARG A 110 17.72 -6.49 14.88
CA ARG A 110 17.09 -7.76 15.29
C ARG A 110 15.57 -7.72 15.11
N VAL A 111 14.93 -6.56 15.25
CA VAL A 111 13.48 -6.34 15.05
C VAL A 111 13.10 -6.54 13.57
N GLY A 112 14.02 -6.26 12.63
CA GLY A 112 13.83 -6.53 11.21
C GLY A 112 13.55 -8.01 10.89
N ARG A 113 13.90 -8.94 11.79
CA ARG A 113 13.61 -10.38 11.67
C ARG A 113 12.14 -10.72 11.83
N LEU A 114 11.35 -9.86 12.47
CA LEU A 114 9.89 -9.95 12.50
C LEU A 114 9.32 -9.79 11.08
N MET A 115 9.95 -8.94 10.26
CA MET A 115 9.49 -8.64 8.91
C MET A 115 9.67 -9.82 7.96
N SER A 116 10.76 -10.61 8.05
CA SER A 116 10.94 -11.80 7.20
C SER A 116 10.10 -13.00 7.65
N SER A 117 9.78 -13.09 8.95
CA SER A 117 8.96 -14.18 9.49
C SER A 117 7.48 -14.09 9.09
N CYS A 118 6.98 -12.89 8.76
CA CYS A 118 5.58 -12.65 8.41
C CYS A 118 5.47 -12.20 6.95
N ARG A 119 4.99 -13.08 6.06
CA ARG A 119 4.74 -12.75 4.65
C ARG A 119 3.82 -11.52 4.49
N GLU A 120 2.87 -11.34 5.39
CA GLU A 120 1.97 -10.18 5.43
C GLU A 120 2.73 -8.86 5.61
N LEU A 121 3.73 -8.83 6.51
CA LEU A 121 4.59 -7.64 6.71
C LEU A 121 5.43 -7.36 5.47
N VAL A 122 5.95 -8.38 4.79
CA VAL A 122 6.69 -8.20 3.52
C VAL A 122 5.80 -7.60 2.43
N VAL A 123 4.54 -8.03 2.33
CA VAL A 123 3.57 -7.48 1.37
C VAL A 123 3.25 -6.02 1.71
N LEU A 124 3.00 -5.70 2.98
CA LEU A 124 2.79 -4.33 3.46
C LEU A 124 3.99 -3.43 3.16
N VAL A 125 5.21 -3.91 3.45
CA VAL A 125 6.46 -3.16 3.24
C VAL A 125 6.75 -2.97 1.75
N LYS A 126 6.46 -3.97 0.91
CA LYS A 126 6.50 -3.81 -0.56
C LYS A 126 5.47 -2.79 -1.04
N GLY A 127 4.27 -2.78 -0.45
CA GLY A 127 3.24 -1.77 -0.70
C GLY A 127 3.69 -0.35 -0.33
N ILE A 128 4.24 -0.18 0.86
CA ILE A 128 4.87 1.08 1.31
C ILE A 128 6.03 1.46 0.39
N GLY A 129 6.85 0.49 -0.02
CA GLY A 129 7.95 0.69 -0.95
C GLY A 129 7.52 1.22 -2.31
N MET A 130 6.38 0.75 -2.85
CA MET A 130 5.78 1.31 -4.06
C MET A 130 5.28 2.75 -3.85
N GLY A 131 4.75 3.05 -2.65
CA GLY A 131 4.32 4.40 -2.26
C GLY A 131 5.45 5.35 -1.87
N LEU A 132 6.66 4.83 -1.57
CA LEU A 132 7.78 5.59 -1.02
C LEU A 132 8.19 6.75 -1.91
N ARG A 133 8.11 6.60 -3.23
CA ARG A 133 8.42 7.67 -4.18
C ARG A 133 7.53 8.90 -3.96
N SER A 134 6.24 8.67 -3.75
CA SER A 134 5.29 9.74 -3.45
C SER A 134 5.59 10.37 -2.10
N VAL A 135 5.79 9.54 -1.07
CA VAL A 135 6.10 9.99 0.30
C VAL A 135 7.37 10.85 0.33
N VAL A 136 8.46 10.42 -0.31
CA VAL A 136 9.72 11.17 -0.38
C VAL A 136 9.53 12.50 -1.11
N SER A 137 8.73 12.54 -2.18
CA SER A 137 8.43 13.80 -2.87
C SER A 137 7.66 14.77 -1.97
N THR A 138 6.68 14.29 -1.20
CA THR A 138 5.93 15.14 -0.26
C THR A 138 6.80 15.62 0.91
N LEU A 139 7.68 14.76 1.43
CA LEU A 139 8.70 15.10 2.44
C LEU A 139 9.61 16.22 1.96
N PHE A 140 10.12 16.09 0.74
CA PHE A 140 10.99 17.09 0.14
C PHE A 140 10.28 18.43 0.00
N LEU A 141 9.05 18.44 -0.52
CA LEU A 141 8.25 19.66 -0.65
C LEU A 141 8.00 20.31 0.72
N MET A 142 7.64 19.53 1.74
CA MET A 142 7.43 20.02 3.10
C MET A 142 8.71 20.66 3.67
N MET A 143 9.87 20.01 3.52
CA MET A 143 11.15 20.56 4.00
C MET A 143 11.52 21.87 3.28
N VAL A 144 11.22 21.99 1.98
CA VAL A 144 11.42 23.23 1.22
C VAL A 144 10.52 24.35 1.76
N VAL A 145 9.25 24.07 2.04
CA VAL A 145 8.33 25.07 2.63
C VAL A 145 8.81 25.51 4.01
N ILE A 146 9.16 24.56 4.89
CA ILE A 146 9.70 24.86 6.23
C ILE A 146 10.98 25.70 6.11
N TYR A 147 11.88 25.37 5.16
CA TYR A 147 13.10 26.14 4.94
C TYR A 147 12.83 27.58 4.51
N ILE A 148 11.91 27.80 3.57
CA ILE A 148 11.52 29.15 3.11
C ILE A 148 10.98 29.97 4.29
N PHE A 149 10.04 29.42 5.06
CA PHE A 149 9.48 30.12 6.22
C PHE A 149 10.49 30.30 7.35
N ALA A 150 11.40 29.35 7.56
CA ALA A 150 12.49 29.48 8.53
C ALA A 150 13.37 30.69 8.21
N ILE A 151 13.73 30.91 6.94
CA ILE A 151 14.48 32.09 6.52
C ILE A 151 13.67 33.37 6.80
N ILE A 152 12.39 33.40 6.42
CA ILE A 152 11.52 34.55 6.62
C ILE A 152 11.45 34.92 8.11
N PHE A 153 11.18 33.95 8.98
CA PHE A 153 11.06 34.19 10.42
C PHE A 153 12.40 34.54 11.08
N THR A 154 13.51 33.90 10.68
CA THR A 154 14.86 34.28 11.16
C THR A 154 15.16 35.75 10.82
N GLN A 155 14.73 36.22 9.65
CA GLN A 155 14.94 37.61 9.24
C GLN A 155 13.98 38.57 9.95
N LEU A 156 12.71 38.20 10.09
CA LEU A 156 11.66 39.04 10.64
C LEU A 156 11.84 39.29 12.15
N PHE A 157 12.20 38.24 12.89
CA PHE A 157 12.35 38.31 14.35
C PHE A 157 13.76 38.71 14.78
N ARG A 158 14.68 38.99 13.84
CA ARG A 158 16.07 39.31 14.17
C ARG A 158 16.14 40.53 15.11
N GLY A 159 16.61 40.31 16.33
CA GLY A 159 16.76 41.36 17.35
C GLY A 159 15.52 41.61 18.22
N SER A 160 14.44 40.82 18.08
CA SER A 160 13.35 40.79 19.05
C SER A 160 13.64 39.80 20.19
N PRO A 161 13.11 40.02 21.40
CA PRO A 161 13.22 39.04 22.50
C PRO A 161 12.50 37.73 22.19
N GLU A 162 11.58 37.73 21.23
CA GLU A 162 10.82 36.55 20.78
C GLU A 162 11.65 35.65 19.86
N ALA A 163 12.80 36.11 19.36
CA ALA A 163 13.72 35.29 18.58
C ALA A 163 14.57 34.34 19.43
N GLU A 164 14.78 34.68 20.70
CA GLU A 164 15.75 34.02 21.56
C GLU A 164 15.37 32.56 21.78
N GLY A 165 16.22 31.64 21.29
CA GLY A 165 16.03 30.19 21.44
C GLY A 165 15.29 29.48 20.31
N CYS A 166 14.63 30.19 19.39
CA CYS A 166 13.89 29.59 18.27
C CYS A 166 14.27 30.18 16.90
N TYR A 167 14.52 31.49 16.81
CA TYR A 167 14.72 32.21 15.55
C TYR A 167 16.11 32.84 15.36
N ASP A 168 17.10 32.42 16.15
CA ASP A 168 18.48 32.93 16.07
C ASP A 168 19.24 32.47 14.80
N GLY A 169 18.83 31.34 14.22
CA GLY A 169 19.44 30.81 13.01
C GLY A 169 18.51 29.87 12.24
N VAL A 170 18.74 29.76 10.93
CA VAL A 170 17.81 29.07 10.02
C VAL A 170 17.55 27.62 10.44
N LEU A 171 18.57 26.86 10.84
CA LEU A 171 18.40 25.46 11.26
C LEU A 171 17.58 25.34 12.55
N GLN A 172 17.77 26.27 13.49
CA GLN A 172 17.02 26.32 14.74
C GLN A 172 15.57 26.76 14.48
N SER A 173 15.35 27.69 13.54
CA SER A 173 14.02 28.08 13.07
C SER A 173 13.31 26.95 12.35
N MET A 174 14.01 26.18 11.52
CA MET A 174 13.44 25.00 10.87
C MET A 174 12.98 23.99 11.92
N ASN A 175 13.80 23.74 12.94
CA ASN A 175 13.46 22.84 14.04
C ASN A 175 12.27 23.36 14.86
N CYS A 176 12.29 24.65 15.20
CA CYS A 176 11.22 25.31 15.94
C CYS A 176 9.89 25.27 15.18
N LEU A 177 9.90 25.54 13.87
CA LEU A 177 8.71 25.45 13.02
C LEU A 177 8.23 24.01 12.89
N MET A 178 9.13 23.04 12.71
CA MET A 178 8.77 21.63 12.61
C MET A 178 8.11 21.13 13.89
N LEU A 179 8.66 21.42 15.06
CA LEU A 179 8.14 20.93 16.33
C LEU A 179 6.95 21.74 16.84
N ASN A 180 6.94 23.06 16.73
CA ASN A 180 5.85 23.86 17.30
C ASN A 180 4.65 24.01 16.36
N VAL A 181 4.86 23.96 15.04
CA VAL A 181 3.78 24.20 14.06
C VAL A 181 3.30 22.90 13.43
N VAL A 182 4.22 22.03 12.99
CA VAL A 182 3.83 20.78 12.30
C VAL A 182 3.49 19.67 13.29
N PHE A 183 4.26 19.53 14.37
CA PHE A 183 4.14 18.44 15.34
C PHE A 183 4.09 18.92 16.80
N PRO A 184 3.10 19.79 17.16
CA PRO A 184 3.06 20.45 18.46
C PRO A 184 2.99 19.47 19.64
N GLU A 185 2.31 18.33 19.47
CA GLU A 185 2.14 17.34 20.54
C GLU A 185 3.44 16.60 20.90
N GLN A 186 4.38 16.50 19.96
CA GLN A 186 5.62 15.72 20.13
C GLN A 186 6.78 16.56 20.66
N GLN A 187 6.59 17.86 20.88
CA GLN A 187 7.64 18.78 21.32
C GLN A 187 8.31 18.34 22.63
N GLU A 188 7.51 17.97 23.64
CA GLU A 188 8.03 17.56 24.96
C GLU A 188 8.86 16.27 24.86
N LEU A 189 8.40 15.32 24.03
CA LEU A 189 9.13 14.08 23.77
C LEU A 189 10.47 14.36 23.09
N MET A 190 10.47 15.23 22.08
CA MET A 190 11.69 15.58 21.34
C MET A 190 12.68 16.37 22.20
N ALA A 191 12.20 17.22 23.10
CA ALA A 191 13.05 17.90 24.09
C ALA A 191 13.76 16.91 25.01
N LYS A 192 13.03 15.94 25.58
CA LYS A 192 13.61 14.86 26.40
C LYS A 192 14.62 14.00 25.62
N MET A 193 14.35 13.74 24.33
CA MET A 193 15.29 13.01 23.47
C MET A 193 16.57 13.78 23.16
N LEU A 194 16.50 15.11 23.09
CA LEU A 194 17.67 15.98 22.91
C LEU A 194 18.59 15.94 24.13
N GLU A 195 18.03 15.87 25.34
CA GLU A 195 18.79 15.75 26.60
C GLU A 195 19.54 14.41 26.70
N LEU A 196 18.97 13.33 26.17
CA LEU A 196 19.61 12.00 26.13
C LEU A 196 20.78 11.92 25.13
N GLY A 197 20.74 12.76 24.10
CA GLY A 197 21.83 12.93 23.15
C GLY A 197 21.39 13.27 21.71
N PRO A 198 22.32 13.71 20.85
CA PRO A 198 22.01 14.13 19.48
C PRO A 198 21.55 12.96 18.59
N MET A 199 22.03 11.73 18.84
CA MET A 199 21.62 10.56 18.05
C MET A 199 20.20 10.08 18.38
N THR A 200 19.81 10.09 19.66
CA THR A 200 18.43 9.78 20.05
C THR A 200 17.46 10.81 19.49
N TYR A 201 17.86 12.07 19.48
CA TYR A 201 17.12 13.14 18.86
C TYR A 201 16.95 12.97 17.34
N LEU A 202 18.04 12.67 16.62
CA LEU A 202 17.99 12.44 15.16
C LEU A 202 17.13 11.22 14.80
N LEU A 203 17.22 10.15 15.59
CA LEU A 203 16.35 8.98 15.44
C LEU A 203 14.88 9.33 15.71
N GLY A 204 14.61 10.16 16.72
CA GLY A 204 13.29 10.69 17.05
C GLY A 204 12.68 11.51 15.92
N ILE A 205 13.45 12.43 15.33
CA ILE A 205 13.05 13.19 14.14
C ILE A 205 12.75 12.25 12.97
N PHE A 206 13.63 11.28 12.70
CA PHE A 206 13.41 10.31 11.61
C PHE A 206 12.12 9.51 11.83
N TYR A 207 11.89 9.01 13.04
CA TYR A 207 10.66 8.32 13.41
C TYR A 207 9.42 9.19 13.23
N LEU A 208 9.48 10.45 13.66
CA LEU A 208 8.38 11.40 13.58
C LEU A 208 8.05 11.78 12.13
N LEU A 209 9.07 12.02 11.29
CA LEU A 209 8.90 12.28 9.87
C LEU A 209 8.30 11.08 9.13
N VAL A 210 8.80 9.88 9.41
CA VAL A 210 8.29 8.65 8.79
C VAL A 210 6.86 8.40 9.25
N THR A 211 6.60 8.36 10.55
CA THR A 211 5.28 7.99 11.11
C THR A 211 4.22 9.05 10.78
N GLY A 212 4.53 10.32 11.00
CA GLY A 212 3.58 11.42 10.76
C GLY A 212 3.12 11.49 9.31
N LEU A 213 4.05 11.34 8.36
CA LEU A 213 3.71 11.45 6.94
C LEU A 213 3.26 10.14 6.31
N THR A 214 3.80 8.98 6.70
CA THR A 214 3.32 7.70 6.15
C THR A 214 1.89 7.42 6.57
N VAL A 215 1.53 7.66 7.83
CA VAL A 215 0.16 7.44 8.32
C VAL A 215 -0.81 8.44 7.68
N MET A 216 -0.47 9.74 7.68
CA MET A 216 -1.33 10.75 7.06
C MET A 216 -1.48 10.56 5.55
N ASN A 217 -0.38 10.34 4.81
CA ASN A 217 -0.44 10.15 3.37
C ASN A 217 -1.11 8.83 2.97
N MET A 218 -0.99 7.79 3.81
CA MET A 218 -1.75 6.54 3.60
C MET A 218 -3.24 6.77 3.82
N LEU A 219 -3.65 7.48 4.88
CA LEU A 219 -5.06 7.82 5.13
C LEU A 219 -5.64 8.69 4.00
N ILE A 220 -4.92 9.71 3.55
CA ILE A 220 -5.32 10.53 2.40
C ILE A 220 -5.42 9.66 1.15
N GLY A 221 -4.46 8.75 0.92
CA GLY A 221 -4.50 7.79 -0.19
C GLY A 221 -5.76 6.94 -0.20
N VAL A 222 -6.10 6.34 0.94
CA VAL A 222 -7.33 5.54 1.11
C VAL A 222 -8.58 6.40 0.90
N LEU A 223 -8.60 7.62 1.43
CA LEU A 223 -9.74 8.53 1.24
C LEU A 223 -9.89 8.92 -0.23
N VAL A 224 -8.81 9.21 -0.94
CA VAL A 224 -8.83 9.54 -2.37
C VAL A 224 -9.28 8.34 -3.20
N GLU A 225 -8.84 7.13 -2.86
CA GLU A 225 -9.29 5.90 -3.51
C GLU A 225 -10.79 5.68 -3.30
N VAL A 226 -11.28 5.79 -2.06
CA VAL A 226 -12.71 5.67 -1.74
C VAL A 226 -13.52 6.74 -2.47
N VAL A 227 -13.08 8.00 -2.45
CA VAL A 227 -13.75 9.10 -3.16
C VAL A 227 -13.75 8.86 -4.66
N SER A 228 -12.66 8.34 -5.24
CA SER A 228 -12.58 8.01 -6.66
C SER A 228 -13.53 6.89 -7.04
N VAL A 229 -13.64 5.83 -6.22
CA VAL A 229 -14.57 4.72 -6.44
C VAL A 229 -16.01 5.22 -6.35
N VAL A 230 -16.34 6.00 -5.32
CA VAL A 230 -17.68 6.60 -5.16
C VAL A 230 -18.00 7.53 -6.33
N ALA A 231 -17.05 8.37 -6.75
CA ALA A 231 -17.23 9.27 -7.90
C ALA A 231 -17.43 8.50 -9.22
N GLN A 232 -16.77 7.35 -9.39
CA GLN A 232 -16.96 6.51 -10.58
C GLN A 232 -18.34 5.86 -10.58
N VAL A 233 -18.78 5.30 -9.45
CA VAL A 233 -20.11 4.70 -9.31
C VAL A 233 -21.21 5.75 -9.53
N ASP A 234 -21.07 6.94 -8.93
CA ASP A 234 -22.02 8.05 -9.08
C ASP A 234 -22.08 8.54 -10.54
N LYS A 235 -20.93 8.64 -11.21
CA LYS A 235 -20.86 8.98 -12.64
C LYS A 235 -21.55 7.94 -13.52
N GLU A 236 -21.37 6.65 -13.23
CA GLU A 236 -22.04 5.57 -13.96
C GLU A 236 -23.56 5.60 -13.75
N GLU A 237 -24.02 5.77 -12.50
CA GLU A 237 -25.45 5.85 -12.18
C GLU A 237 -26.10 7.08 -12.84
N SER A 238 -25.45 8.25 -12.78
CA SER A 238 -25.90 9.47 -13.44
C SER A 238 -25.98 9.30 -14.96
N ALA A 239 -25.05 8.57 -15.57
CA ALA A 239 -25.06 8.33 -17.02
C ALA A 239 -26.21 7.40 -17.44
N VAL A 240 -26.46 6.33 -16.68
CA VAL A 240 -27.61 5.44 -16.89
C VAL A 240 -28.92 6.19 -16.74
N LYS A 241 -29.02 7.06 -15.73
CA LYS A 241 -30.20 7.92 -15.55
C LYS A 241 -30.40 8.87 -16.72
N ALA A 242 -29.35 9.52 -17.21
CA ALA A 242 -29.43 10.39 -18.38
C ALA A 242 -29.88 9.63 -19.65
N LEU A 243 -29.43 8.39 -19.84
CA LEU A 243 -29.91 7.52 -20.92
C LEU A 243 -31.41 7.23 -20.76
N ARG A 244 -31.84 6.86 -19.57
CA ARG A 244 -33.25 6.59 -19.26
C ARG A 244 -34.13 7.80 -19.52
N ASP A 245 -33.76 8.97 -19.00
CA ASP A 245 -34.52 10.20 -19.14
C ASP A 245 -34.64 10.58 -20.63
N LYS A 246 -33.55 10.42 -21.40
CA LYS A 246 -33.54 10.71 -22.84
C LYS A 246 -34.43 9.75 -23.65
N ILE A 247 -34.43 8.47 -23.31
CA ILE A 247 -35.37 7.50 -23.90
C ILE A 247 -36.80 7.87 -23.51
N GLN A 248 -37.04 8.23 -22.24
CA GLN A 248 -38.36 8.60 -21.74
C GLN A 248 -38.92 9.85 -22.47
N ASP A 249 -38.09 10.85 -22.75
CA ASP A 249 -38.46 12.08 -23.46
C ASP A 249 -38.78 11.84 -24.94
N LEU A 250 -38.08 10.91 -25.57
CA LEU A 250 -38.30 10.57 -26.98
C LEU A 250 -39.48 9.59 -27.20
N VAL A 251 -39.91 8.89 -26.15
CA VAL A 251 -41.07 7.99 -26.23
C VAL A 251 -42.36 8.81 -26.16
N PRO A 252 -43.26 8.71 -27.16
CA PRO A 252 -44.53 9.42 -27.15
C PRO A 252 -45.41 9.04 -25.96
N SER A 253 -46.07 10.02 -25.34
CA SER A 253 -46.94 9.81 -24.17
C SER A 253 -48.10 8.82 -24.38
N ASP A 254 -48.47 8.56 -25.64
CA ASP A 254 -49.56 7.64 -26.02
C ASP A 254 -49.12 6.16 -26.07
N ALA A 255 -47.85 5.86 -25.81
CA ALA A 255 -47.30 4.50 -25.77
C ALA A 255 -47.71 3.72 -24.51
N THR A 256 -49.00 3.38 -24.42
CA THR A 256 -49.63 2.67 -23.29
C THR A 256 -49.05 1.29 -22.99
N HIS A 257 -48.41 0.63 -23.96
CA HIS A 257 -47.87 -0.72 -23.83
C HIS A 257 -46.34 -0.80 -23.82
N GLY A 258 -45.64 0.33 -23.90
CA GLY A 258 -44.18 0.39 -23.97
C GLY A 258 -43.62 0.57 -25.39
N VAL A 259 -42.32 0.38 -25.55
CA VAL A 259 -41.57 0.56 -26.79
C VAL A 259 -41.60 -0.72 -27.60
N ASN A 260 -42.07 -0.66 -28.85
CA ASN A 260 -41.99 -1.77 -29.80
C ASN A 260 -40.74 -1.67 -30.69
N ARG A 261 -40.45 -2.69 -31.49
CA ARG A 261 -39.24 -2.73 -32.34
C ARG A 261 -39.15 -1.57 -33.32
N GLN A 262 -40.26 -1.18 -33.93
CA GLN A 262 -40.26 -0.13 -34.95
C GLN A 262 -40.04 1.25 -34.33
N MET A 263 -40.63 1.49 -33.17
CA MET A 263 -40.39 2.70 -32.39
C MET A 263 -38.96 2.73 -31.84
N PHE A 264 -38.41 1.59 -31.42
CA PHE A 264 -37.00 1.49 -31.04
C PHE A 264 -36.05 1.89 -32.17
N LEU A 265 -36.28 1.40 -33.39
CA LEU A 265 -35.48 1.80 -34.55
C LEU A 265 -35.61 3.29 -34.87
N GLN A 266 -36.76 3.90 -34.62
CA GLN A 266 -36.95 5.35 -34.74
C GLN A 266 -36.17 6.13 -33.65
N LEU A 267 -36.14 5.63 -32.41
CA LEU A 267 -35.32 6.21 -31.34
C LEU A 267 -33.83 6.20 -31.72
N MET A 268 -33.35 5.14 -32.37
CA MET A 268 -31.96 5.04 -32.82
C MET A 268 -31.61 6.01 -33.96
N MET A 269 -32.58 6.69 -34.57
CA MET A 269 -32.33 7.76 -35.54
C MET A 269 -31.96 9.08 -34.86
N ASP A 270 -32.21 9.23 -33.56
CA ASP A 270 -31.81 10.41 -32.81
C ASP A 270 -30.29 10.38 -32.55
N PRO A 271 -29.51 11.30 -33.15
CA PRO A 271 -28.06 11.30 -33.01
C PRO A 271 -27.63 11.55 -31.56
N GLU A 272 -28.48 12.25 -30.82
CA GLU A 272 -28.24 12.70 -29.46
C GLU A 272 -28.38 11.54 -28.44
N LEU A 273 -29.28 10.59 -28.68
CA LEU A 273 -29.41 9.33 -27.94
C LEU A 273 -28.23 8.39 -28.25
N VAL A 274 -27.84 8.28 -29.52
CA VAL A 274 -26.70 7.45 -29.95
C VAL A 274 -25.40 7.89 -29.28
N VAL A 275 -25.14 9.20 -29.21
CA VAL A 275 -23.97 9.75 -28.50
C VAL A 275 -24.05 9.43 -27.00
N THR A 276 -25.22 9.55 -26.37
CA THR A 276 -25.40 9.16 -24.97
C THR A 276 -25.11 7.68 -24.74
N MET A 277 -25.53 6.78 -25.65
CA MET A 277 -25.23 5.35 -25.55
C MET A 277 -23.72 5.07 -25.73
N GLN A 278 -23.07 5.73 -26.69
CA GLN A 278 -21.63 5.61 -26.92
C GLN A 278 -20.79 6.08 -25.73
N ASN A 279 -21.22 7.14 -25.04
CA ASN A 279 -20.54 7.66 -23.84
C ASN A 279 -20.54 6.67 -22.66
N ILE A 280 -21.38 5.64 -22.71
CA ILE A 280 -21.51 4.60 -21.69
C ILE A 280 -20.99 3.25 -22.24
N ASP A 281 -20.17 3.28 -23.30
CA ASP A 281 -19.54 2.13 -23.95
C ASP A 281 -20.53 1.06 -24.49
N VAL A 282 -21.77 1.47 -24.79
CA VAL A 282 -22.73 0.59 -25.47
C VAL A 282 -22.35 0.46 -26.94
N ASP A 283 -22.30 -0.78 -27.45
CA ASP A 283 -22.09 -1.03 -28.86
C ASP A 283 -23.38 -0.79 -29.66
N VAL A 284 -23.55 0.45 -30.11
CA VAL A 284 -24.76 0.89 -30.85
C VAL A 284 -24.94 0.09 -32.15
N MET A 285 -23.86 -0.36 -32.80
CA MET A 285 -23.99 -1.17 -34.01
C MET A 285 -24.64 -2.51 -33.71
N CYS A 286 -24.19 -3.21 -32.66
CA CYS A 286 -24.81 -4.47 -32.24
C CYS A 286 -26.27 -4.29 -31.79
N VAL A 287 -26.56 -3.17 -31.11
CA VAL A 287 -27.92 -2.81 -30.69
C VAL A 287 -28.88 -2.67 -31.88
N VAL A 288 -28.42 -2.06 -32.97
CA VAL A 288 -29.23 -1.85 -34.19
C VAL A 288 -29.29 -3.10 -35.08
N ASP A 289 -28.21 -3.88 -35.15
CA ASP A 289 -28.15 -5.08 -35.99
C ASP A 289 -28.96 -6.25 -35.40
N TYR A 290 -29.08 -6.32 -34.07
CA TYR A 290 -29.72 -7.44 -33.36
C TYR A 290 -30.81 -7.03 -32.36
N PRO A 291 -31.85 -6.28 -32.79
CA PRO A 291 -32.95 -5.88 -31.90
C PRO A 291 -33.73 -7.08 -31.37
N GLU A 292 -33.73 -8.22 -32.07
CA GLU A 292 -34.42 -9.44 -31.63
C GLU A 292 -33.89 -10.01 -30.32
N ILE A 293 -32.58 -9.87 -30.10
CA ILE A 293 -31.91 -10.31 -28.86
C ILE A 293 -32.44 -9.49 -27.68
N MET A 294 -32.57 -8.18 -27.87
CA MET A 294 -33.03 -7.23 -26.85
C MET A 294 -34.49 -7.48 -26.43
N PHE A 295 -35.33 -7.86 -27.39
CA PHE A 295 -36.76 -8.06 -27.16
C PHE A 295 -37.12 -9.47 -26.66
N HIS A 296 -36.22 -10.46 -26.68
CA HIS A 296 -36.47 -11.84 -26.20
C HIS A 296 -37.84 -12.42 -26.61
N ALA A 297 -38.24 -12.25 -27.88
CA ALA A 297 -39.56 -12.62 -28.42
C ALA A 297 -40.80 -11.91 -27.80
N ARG A 298 -40.62 -10.85 -26.99
CA ARG A 298 -41.68 -9.92 -26.58
C ARG A 298 -41.94 -8.89 -27.69
N GLU A 299 -43.18 -8.42 -27.78
CA GLU A 299 -43.58 -7.36 -28.73
C GLU A 299 -43.28 -5.95 -28.20
N TYR A 300 -43.32 -5.77 -26.88
CA TYR A 300 -43.13 -4.49 -26.21
C TYR A 300 -42.19 -4.62 -25.00
N LEU A 301 -41.39 -3.57 -24.77
CA LEU A 301 -40.54 -3.39 -23.59
C LEU A 301 -40.90 -2.10 -22.88
N SER A 302 -40.98 -2.11 -21.54
CA SER A 302 -41.06 -0.86 -20.78
C SER A 302 -39.74 -0.08 -20.87
N VAL A 303 -39.76 1.24 -20.63
CA VAL A 303 -38.54 2.07 -20.67
C VAL A 303 -37.43 1.54 -19.74
N PRO A 304 -37.70 1.13 -18.48
CA PRO A 304 -36.68 0.53 -17.62
C PRO A 304 -36.10 -0.76 -18.20
N GLU A 305 -36.96 -1.67 -18.70
CA GLU A 305 -36.49 -2.93 -19.30
C GLU A 305 -35.69 -2.69 -20.59
N LEU A 306 -36.06 -1.68 -21.37
CA LEU A 306 -35.32 -1.30 -22.58
C LEU A 306 -33.93 -0.77 -22.23
N VAL A 307 -33.83 0.09 -21.21
CA VAL A 307 -32.54 0.60 -20.70
C VAL A 307 -31.68 -0.57 -20.23
N ASP A 308 -32.23 -1.48 -19.43
CA ASP A 308 -31.49 -2.66 -18.95
C ASP A 308 -31.01 -3.55 -20.11
N ALA A 309 -31.84 -3.77 -21.12
CA ALA A 309 -31.49 -4.58 -22.27
C ALA A 309 -30.44 -3.90 -23.17
N VAL A 310 -30.49 -2.58 -23.33
CA VAL A 310 -29.44 -1.79 -23.99
C VAL A 310 -28.11 -1.90 -23.25
N LEU A 311 -28.13 -1.85 -21.92
CA LEU A 311 -26.92 -1.93 -21.09
C LEU A 311 -26.20 -3.28 -21.21
N GLN A 312 -26.91 -4.36 -21.57
CA GLN A 312 -26.28 -5.66 -21.85
C GLN A 312 -25.33 -5.63 -23.05
N PHE A 313 -25.48 -4.67 -23.97
CA PHE A 313 -24.60 -4.48 -25.12
C PHE A 313 -23.38 -3.60 -24.83
N ARG A 314 -23.08 -3.28 -23.56
CA ARG A 314 -21.81 -2.61 -23.21
C ARG A 314 -20.63 -3.52 -23.55
N ARG A 315 -19.59 -2.94 -24.17
CA ARG A 315 -18.35 -3.65 -24.51
C ARG A 315 -17.60 -4.20 -23.30
N THR A 316 -17.86 -3.62 -22.13
CA THR A 316 -17.27 -4.00 -20.83
C THR A 316 -18.07 -5.07 -20.09
N THR A 317 -19.27 -5.43 -20.56
CA THR A 317 -20.07 -6.48 -19.93
C THR A 317 -19.39 -7.84 -20.12
N SER A 318 -18.79 -8.36 -19.05
CA SER A 318 -18.23 -9.71 -19.03
C SER A 318 -19.37 -10.74 -19.06
N VAL A 319 -19.29 -11.71 -19.98
CA VAL A 319 -20.27 -12.80 -20.07
C VAL A 319 -20.29 -13.58 -18.75
N SER A 320 -21.43 -13.61 -18.08
CA SER A 320 -21.61 -14.33 -16.82
C SER A 320 -21.90 -15.82 -17.06
N MET A 321 -21.67 -16.66 -16.04
CA MET A 321 -22.11 -18.06 -16.07
C MET A 321 -23.63 -18.19 -16.24
N MET A 322 -24.40 -17.15 -15.86
CA MET A 322 -25.84 -17.12 -16.05
C MET A 322 -26.20 -16.99 -17.52
N ASP A 323 -25.50 -16.14 -18.28
CA ASP A 323 -25.71 -15.96 -19.71
C ASP A 323 -25.41 -17.24 -20.49
N ILE A 324 -24.32 -17.93 -20.11
CA ILE A 324 -23.96 -19.24 -20.68
C ILE A 324 -25.03 -20.30 -20.35
N ALA A 325 -25.54 -20.31 -19.12
CA ALA A 325 -26.60 -21.23 -18.71
C ALA A 325 -27.93 -20.95 -19.45
N GLN A 326 -28.27 -19.68 -19.67
CA GLN A 326 -29.45 -19.27 -20.43
C GLN A 326 -29.33 -19.66 -21.91
N LEU A 327 -28.17 -19.40 -22.53
CA LEU A 327 -27.89 -19.84 -23.90
C LEU A 327 -28.06 -21.36 -24.02
N ARG A 328 -27.48 -22.13 -23.09
CA ARG A 328 -27.62 -23.58 -23.07
C ARG A 328 -29.08 -24.02 -22.94
N LYS A 329 -29.83 -23.39 -22.02
CA LYS A 329 -31.26 -23.71 -21.81
C LYS A 329 -32.09 -23.40 -23.06
N PHE A 330 -31.83 -22.26 -23.70
CA PHE A 330 -32.47 -21.87 -24.95
C PHE A 330 -32.21 -22.90 -26.06
N MET A 331 -30.94 -23.27 -26.28
CA MET A 331 -30.61 -24.28 -27.30
C MET A 331 -31.26 -25.64 -27.04
N VAL A 332 -31.33 -26.08 -25.77
CA VAL A 332 -31.98 -27.35 -25.41
C VAL A 332 -33.47 -27.30 -25.72
N ASN A 333 -34.15 -26.21 -25.34
CA ASN A 333 -35.58 -26.04 -25.62
C ASN A 333 -35.88 -26.05 -27.13
N GLU A 334 -35.09 -25.34 -27.94
CA GLU A 334 -35.27 -25.32 -29.40
C GLU A 334 -35.01 -26.70 -30.03
N LEU A 335 -34.00 -27.43 -29.54
CA LEU A 335 -33.73 -28.80 -30.00
C LEU A 335 -34.86 -29.76 -29.63
N GLU A 336 -35.48 -29.62 -28.45
CA GLU A 336 -36.64 -30.41 -28.06
C GLU A 336 -37.89 -30.09 -28.90
N SER A 337 -38.14 -28.79 -29.14
CA SER A 337 -39.19 -28.29 -30.05
C SER A 337 -39.05 -28.87 -31.47
N LEU A 338 -37.83 -28.79 -32.05
CA LEU A 338 -37.52 -29.38 -33.34
C LEU A 338 -37.75 -30.89 -33.35
N ARG A 339 -37.34 -31.58 -32.28
CA ARG A 339 -37.50 -33.03 -32.16
C ARG A 339 -38.97 -33.44 -32.09
N GLN A 340 -39.81 -32.70 -31.38
CA GLN A 340 -41.26 -32.92 -31.36
C GLN A 340 -41.86 -32.71 -32.76
N THR A 341 -41.51 -31.60 -33.42
CA THR A 341 -42.03 -31.26 -34.75
C THR A 341 -41.65 -32.32 -35.80
N ILE A 342 -40.46 -32.90 -35.72
CA ILE A 342 -40.02 -33.99 -36.60
C ILE A 342 -40.78 -35.28 -36.28
N ARG A 343 -40.99 -35.61 -34.99
CA ARG A 343 -41.75 -36.79 -34.58
C ARG A 343 -43.22 -36.72 -35.00
N ASP A 344 -43.83 -35.54 -34.96
CA ASP A 344 -45.23 -35.35 -35.34
C ASP A 344 -45.45 -35.39 -36.87
N ARG A 345 -44.37 -35.26 -37.66
CA ARG A 345 -44.39 -35.35 -39.13
C ARG A 345 -43.96 -36.70 -39.69
N ALA A 346 -43.43 -37.59 -38.86
CA ALA A 346 -42.99 -38.95 -39.21
C ALA A 346 -44.04 -39.97 -38.79
#